data_AF-A0A0B7BZD3-F1
#
_entry.id   AF-A0A0B7BZD3-F1
#
_cell.length_a   1.000
_cell.length_b   1.000
_cell.length_c   1.000
_cell.angle_alpha   90.00
_cell.angle_beta   90.00
_cell.angle_gamma   90.00
#
_symmetry.space_group_name_H-M   'P 1'
#
loop_
_entity.id
_entity.type
_entity.pdbx_description
1 polymer ?
#
loop_
_entity_poly.entity_id
_entity_poly.type
_entity_poly.pdbx_seq_one_letter_code
_entity_poly.pdbx_strand_id
1 'polypeptide(L)'
;LETGSALGAALQSAHKLMSPTGGRITVMQTCLPTVGPGALQNREAANTSGKNTSSIGPATDFYKKLSLDCSAQQIAVDLFMLNGQYSDIASLSCISKYSAGSVYYYPSFHNVRNPGLVDKFDTDFRRYLTRKIGFESVMRIRCTRGLSIHTFH
;
A
#
# COMPACT_ATOMS: atom_id res chain seq x y z
N LEU A 1 14.43 -21.92 9.51
CA LEU A 1 13.02 -21.64 9.16
C LEU A 1 12.98 -20.29 8.46
N GLU A 2 12.64 -20.24 7.18
CA GLU A 2 12.28 -18.95 6.55
C GLU A 2 10.94 -18.51 7.12
N THR A 3 10.94 -17.41 7.88
CA THR A 3 9.73 -16.73 8.29
C THR A 3 9.16 -15.97 7.09
N GLY A 4 8.13 -16.52 6.46
CA GLY A 4 7.45 -15.89 5.33
C GLY A 4 6.30 -14.97 5.75
N SER A 5 5.94 -14.02 4.88
CA SER A 5 4.79 -13.12 5.07
C SER A 5 3.74 -13.34 3.97
N ALA A 6 2.52 -13.70 4.36
CA ALA A 6 1.42 -14.03 3.45
C ALA A 6 0.44 -12.86 3.23
N LEU A 7 0.97 -11.67 2.91
CA LEU A 7 0.18 -10.43 2.81
C LEU A 7 -0.96 -10.54 1.79
N GLY A 8 -0.72 -11.11 0.61
CA GLY A 8 -1.77 -11.16 -0.41
C GLY A 8 -2.96 -12.05 -0.03
N ALA A 9 -2.73 -13.16 0.66
CA ALA A 9 -3.83 -13.98 1.20
C ALA A 9 -4.61 -13.24 2.31
N ALA A 10 -3.90 -12.51 3.17
CA ALA A 10 -4.52 -11.69 4.20
C ALA A 10 -5.39 -10.58 3.59
N LEU A 11 -4.90 -9.89 2.53
CA LEU A 11 -5.67 -8.86 1.83
C LEU A 11 -6.90 -9.42 1.12
N GLN A 12 -6.81 -10.57 0.47
CA GLN A 12 -7.98 -11.22 -0.15
C GLN A 12 -9.04 -11.58 0.90
N SER A 13 -8.61 -12.04 2.08
CA SER A 13 -9.52 -12.35 3.19
C SER A 13 -10.16 -11.08 3.75
N ALA A 14 -9.37 -10.02 3.94
CA ALA A 14 -9.86 -8.72 4.41
C ALA A 14 -10.85 -8.09 3.41
N HIS A 15 -10.57 -8.18 2.10
CA HIS A 15 -11.49 -7.74 1.06
C HIS A 15 -12.84 -8.46 1.17
N LYS A 16 -12.84 -9.80 1.27
CA LYS A 16 -14.09 -10.58 1.43
C LYS A 16 -14.84 -10.23 2.71
N LEU A 17 -14.13 -10.04 3.82
CA LEU A 17 -14.72 -9.66 5.10
C LEU A 17 -15.41 -8.30 5.04
N MET A 18 -14.79 -7.34 4.36
CA MET A 18 -15.26 -5.95 4.26
C MET A 18 -16.24 -5.72 3.10
N SER A 19 -16.34 -6.66 2.15
CA SER A 19 -17.18 -6.52 0.95
C SER A 19 -18.64 -6.12 1.23
N PRO A 20 -19.31 -6.61 2.30
CA PRO A 20 -20.71 -6.24 2.53
C PRO A 20 -20.93 -4.78 2.96
N THR A 21 -19.93 -4.13 3.56
CA THR A 21 -20.09 -2.80 4.18
C THR A 21 -19.18 -1.72 3.61
N GLY A 22 -18.14 -2.11 2.87
CA GLY A 22 -17.03 -1.20 2.55
C GLY A 22 -16.28 -0.76 3.80
N GLY A 23 -15.45 0.28 3.66
CA GLY A 23 -14.75 0.92 4.77
C GLY A 23 -13.26 1.13 4.53
N ARG A 24 -12.45 0.93 5.57
CA ARG A 24 -11.00 1.18 5.53
C ARG A 24 -10.22 0.01 6.12
N ILE A 25 -9.26 -0.51 5.37
CA ILE A 25 -8.30 -1.52 5.81
C ILE A 25 -6.98 -0.83 6.08
N THR A 26 -6.43 -1.01 7.29
CA THR A 26 -5.10 -0.51 7.65
C THR A 26 -4.10 -1.67 7.67
N VAL A 27 -3.14 -1.66 6.76
CA VAL A 27 -2.10 -2.69 6.62
C VAL A 27 -0.83 -2.20 7.31
N MET A 28 -0.27 -3.01 8.20
CA MET A 28 1.04 -2.79 8.81
C MET A 28 2.00 -3.86 8.29
N GLN A 29 2.91 -3.48 7.41
CA GLN A 29 3.84 -4.41 6.74
C GLN A 29 5.29 -4.09 7.10
N THR A 30 6.05 -5.10 7.52
CA THR A 30 7.44 -4.95 8.00
C THR A 30 8.47 -5.68 7.15
N CYS A 31 8.06 -6.54 6.23
CA CYS A 31 8.95 -7.36 5.40
C CYS A 31 8.38 -7.60 3.99
N LEU A 32 9.17 -8.16 3.09
CA LEU A 32 8.73 -8.56 1.76
C LEU A 32 7.70 -9.70 1.87
N PRO A 33 6.51 -9.61 1.25
CA PRO A 33 5.60 -10.74 1.15
C PRO A 33 6.18 -11.83 0.26
N THR A 34 6.45 -13.01 0.82
CA THR A 34 7.12 -14.11 0.11
C THR A 34 6.26 -15.36 -0.05
N VAL A 35 5.08 -15.38 0.57
CA VAL A 35 4.22 -16.59 0.61
C VAL A 35 2.82 -16.27 0.08
N GLY A 36 2.27 -17.18 -0.71
CA GLY A 36 0.89 -17.10 -1.19
C GLY A 36 0.69 -16.17 -2.40
N PRO A 37 -0.56 -15.77 -2.69
CA PRO A 37 -0.87 -14.94 -3.84
C PRO A 37 -0.22 -13.56 -3.69
N GLY A 38 0.32 -13.02 -4.80
CA GLY A 38 1.05 -11.75 -4.76
C GLY A 38 2.40 -11.80 -4.06
N ALA A 39 2.97 -13.00 -3.83
CA ALA A 39 4.34 -13.15 -3.36
C ALA A 39 5.34 -12.46 -4.30
N LEU A 40 6.35 -11.83 -3.72
CA LEU A 40 7.35 -11.01 -4.38
C LEU A 40 8.74 -11.59 -4.13
N GLN A 41 9.64 -11.37 -5.09
CA GLN A 41 11.05 -11.76 -4.99
C GLN A 41 11.92 -10.53 -4.70
N ASN A 42 13.04 -10.75 -4.00
CA ASN A 42 14.00 -9.69 -3.75
C ASN A 42 14.78 -9.35 -5.04
N ARG A 43 14.34 -8.30 -5.73
CA ARG A 43 14.91 -7.89 -7.03
C ARG A 43 16.22 -7.12 -6.88
N GLU A 44 16.48 -6.49 -5.72
CA GLU A 44 17.75 -5.80 -5.48
C GLU A 44 18.91 -6.80 -5.41
N ALA A 45 18.71 -7.95 -4.77
CA ALA A 45 19.71 -9.02 -4.72
C ALA A 45 20.07 -9.60 -6.11
N ALA A 46 19.11 -9.56 -7.05
CA ALA A 46 19.29 -10.06 -8.42
C ALA A 46 19.97 -9.07 -9.38
N ASN A 47 20.13 -7.79 -9.00
CA ASN A 47 20.61 -6.71 -9.88
C ASN A 47 22.12 -6.45 -9.81
N THR A 48 22.92 -7.39 -9.30
CA THR A 48 24.39 -7.28 -9.19
C THR A 48 25.14 -7.12 -10.53
N SER A 49 24.49 -7.31 -11.68
CA SER A 49 25.12 -7.22 -13.01
C SER A 49 25.01 -5.86 -13.72
N GLY A 50 24.45 -4.83 -13.08
CA GLY A 50 24.46 -3.44 -13.60
C GLY A 50 23.75 -3.15 -14.93
N LYS A 51 23.14 -4.17 -15.57
CA LYS A 51 22.49 -4.06 -16.89
C LYS A 51 20.99 -3.79 -16.84
N ASN A 52 20.37 -3.92 -15.68
CA ASN A 52 18.94 -3.71 -15.52
C ASN A 52 18.74 -2.46 -14.67
N THR A 53 18.09 -1.45 -15.25
CA THR A 53 17.48 -0.38 -14.46
C THR A 53 16.65 -1.07 -13.38
N SER A 54 16.97 -0.80 -12.11
CA SER A 54 16.21 -1.28 -10.96
C SER A 54 14.73 -1.11 -11.28
N SER A 55 13.99 -2.22 -11.44
CA SER A 55 12.63 -2.20 -11.98
C SER A 55 11.77 -1.22 -11.15
N ILE A 56 11.57 -0.02 -11.70
CA ILE A 56 10.86 1.09 -11.02
C ILE A 56 9.37 0.77 -10.92
N GLY A 57 8.90 -0.19 -11.72
CA GLY A 57 7.51 -0.63 -11.77
C GLY A 57 7.18 -1.80 -10.82
N PRO A 58 5.87 -2.00 -10.58
CA PRO A 58 5.35 -3.20 -9.92
C PRO A 58 5.83 -4.49 -10.62
N ALA A 59 6.16 -5.53 -9.86
CA ALA A 59 6.52 -6.85 -10.40
C ALA A 59 5.29 -7.59 -10.92
N THR A 60 4.15 -7.27 -10.32
CA THR A 60 2.90 -7.99 -10.50
C THR A 60 1.76 -6.98 -10.50
N ASP A 61 0.72 -7.30 -11.26
CA ASP A 61 -0.52 -6.56 -11.27
C ASP A 61 -1.48 -6.98 -10.14
N PHE A 62 -1.10 -7.99 -9.32
CA PHE A 62 -1.93 -8.51 -8.23
C PHE A 62 -2.47 -7.42 -7.30
N TYR A 63 -1.58 -6.57 -6.77
CA TYR A 63 -1.96 -5.51 -5.83
C TYR A 63 -2.80 -4.41 -6.49
N LYS A 64 -2.61 -4.17 -7.80
CA LYS A 64 -3.43 -3.23 -8.57
C LYS A 64 -4.83 -3.80 -8.85
N LYS A 65 -4.94 -5.07 -9.22
CA LYS A 65 -6.22 -5.73 -9.45
C LYS A 65 -7.05 -5.74 -8.16
N LEU A 66 -6.43 -6.18 -7.06
CA LEU A 66 -7.11 -6.24 -5.78
C LEU A 66 -7.56 -4.86 -5.27
N SER A 67 -6.81 -3.77 -5.55
CA SER A 67 -7.25 -2.43 -5.16
C SER A 67 -8.42 -1.90 -6.00
N LEU A 68 -8.52 -2.29 -7.26
CA LEU A 68 -9.71 -2.00 -8.07
C LEU A 68 -10.93 -2.75 -7.54
N ASP A 69 -10.77 -4.02 -7.15
CA ASP A 69 -11.84 -4.81 -6.52
C ASP A 69 -12.29 -4.17 -5.20
N CYS A 70 -11.34 -3.76 -4.35
CA CYS A 70 -11.62 -3.01 -3.12
C CYS A 70 -12.37 -1.70 -3.41
N SER A 71 -11.92 -0.93 -4.40
CA SER A 71 -12.55 0.34 -4.79
C SER A 71 -14.00 0.15 -5.25
N ALA A 72 -14.28 -0.92 -6.00
CA ALA A 72 -15.64 -1.27 -6.41
C ALA A 72 -16.57 -1.54 -5.21
N GLN A 73 -16.03 -2.07 -4.11
CA GLN A 73 -16.75 -2.33 -2.86
C GLN A 73 -16.61 -1.20 -1.82
N GLN A 74 -16.19 0.00 -2.24
CA GLN A 74 -16.02 1.15 -1.33
C GLN A 74 -15.02 0.90 -0.19
N ILE A 75 -14.00 0.09 -0.45
CA ILE A 75 -12.93 -0.24 0.49
C ILE A 75 -11.67 0.54 0.11
N ALA A 76 -11.18 1.36 1.04
CA ALA A 76 -9.86 1.98 0.95
C ALA A 76 -8.81 1.18 1.73
N VAL A 77 -7.64 0.94 1.15
CA VAL A 77 -6.53 0.24 1.81
C VAL A 77 -5.38 1.20 2.08
N ASP A 78 -5.10 1.48 3.35
CA ASP A 78 -3.93 2.27 3.75
C ASP A 78 -2.76 1.35 4.11
N LEU A 79 -1.57 1.68 3.62
CA LEU A 79 -0.37 0.87 3.80
C LEU A 79 0.65 1.62 4.66
N PHE A 80 0.96 1.05 5.82
CA PHE A 80 2.07 1.46 6.67
C PHE A 80 3.23 0.48 6.46
N MET A 81 4.28 0.95 5.82
CA MET A 81 5.52 0.21 5.58
C MET A 81 6.52 0.55 6.68
N LEU A 82 6.83 -0.42 7.53
CA LEU A 82 7.77 -0.32 8.66
C LEU A 82 8.96 -1.28 8.47
N ASN A 83 9.46 -1.40 7.24
CA ASN A 83 10.48 -2.38 6.88
C ASN A 83 11.90 -1.88 7.09
N GLY A 84 12.77 -2.76 7.61
CA GLY A 84 14.21 -2.51 7.72
C GLY A 84 15.05 -3.02 6.56
N GLN A 85 14.45 -3.80 5.65
CA GLN A 85 15.10 -4.37 4.46
C GLN A 85 14.20 -4.18 3.24
N TYR A 86 14.72 -4.42 2.04
CA TYR A 86 13.93 -4.32 0.81
C TYR A 86 12.59 -5.05 0.92
N SER A 87 11.50 -4.35 0.58
CA SER A 87 10.13 -4.90 0.63
C SER A 87 9.29 -4.52 -0.60
N ASP A 88 9.94 -4.07 -1.69
CA ASP A 88 9.29 -3.80 -2.97
C ASP A 88 8.06 -2.88 -2.89
N ILE A 89 8.28 -1.65 -2.40
CA ILE A 89 7.22 -0.64 -2.24
C ILE A 89 6.55 -0.27 -3.56
N ALA A 90 7.24 -0.43 -4.70
CA ALA A 90 6.67 -0.18 -6.03
C ALA A 90 5.47 -1.10 -6.31
N SER A 91 5.59 -2.39 -5.96
CA SER A 91 4.46 -3.33 -6.06
C SER A 91 3.40 -3.08 -4.99
N LEU A 92 3.84 -2.94 -3.72
CA LEU A 92 2.90 -2.88 -2.60
C LEU A 92 2.06 -1.60 -2.59
N SER A 93 2.62 -0.45 -2.95
CA SER A 93 1.90 0.83 -2.99
C SER A 93 0.70 0.83 -3.94
N CYS A 94 0.66 -0.09 -4.91
CA CYS A 94 -0.49 -0.23 -5.81
C CYS A 94 -1.79 -0.59 -5.08
N ILE A 95 -1.72 -1.26 -3.92
CA ILE A 95 -2.94 -1.57 -3.16
C ILE A 95 -3.64 -0.31 -2.66
N SER A 96 -2.85 0.68 -2.23
CA SER A 96 -3.40 1.95 -1.72
C SER A 96 -3.71 2.93 -2.84
N LYS A 97 -2.83 3.00 -3.86
CA LYS A 97 -2.94 3.99 -4.94
C LYS A 97 -4.27 3.94 -5.68
N TYR A 98 -4.78 2.75 -6.01
CA TYR A 98 -6.01 2.61 -6.80
C TYR A 98 -7.27 2.39 -5.94
N SER A 99 -7.14 2.28 -4.62
CA SER A 99 -8.26 2.20 -3.68
C SER A 99 -8.50 3.52 -2.93
N ALA A 100 -7.94 4.64 -3.40
CA ALA A 100 -7.96 5.94 -2.70
C ALA A 100 -7.39 5.90 -1.25
N GLY A 101 -6.45 4.99 -0.99
CA GLY A 101 -5.74 4.88 0.28
C GLY A 101 -4.46 5.72 0.33
N SER A 102 -3.78 5.65 1.46
CA SER A 102 -2.55 6.37 1.78
C SER A 102 -1.39 5.39 1.99
N VAL A 103 -0.17 5.79 1.61
CA VAL A 103 1.06 5.02 1.89
C VAL A 103 1.92 5.82 2.87
N TYR A 104 2.26 5.20 4.00
CA TYR A 104 3.16 5.73 5.01
C TYR A 104 4.42 4.87 5.05
N TYR A 105 5.59 5.50 5.06
CA TYR A 105 6.87 4.79 5.00
C TYR A 105 7.80 5.19 6.15
N TYR A 106 8.22 4.18 6.91
CA TYR A 106 9.10 4.26 8.08
C TYR A 106 10.26 3.28 7.88
N PRO A 107 11.34 3.70 7.17
CA PRO A 107 12.49 2.84 6.90
C PRO A 107 13.25 2.50 8.18
N SER A 108 13.61 1.23 8.36
CA SER A 108 14.40 0.77 9.53
C SER A 108 13.73 1.09 10.86
N PHE A 109 12.41 0.90 10.92
CA PHE A 109 11.63 1.05 12.15
C PHE A 109 12.07 0.04 13.21
N HIS A 110 12.42 0.56 14.40
CA HIS A 110 12.81 -0.26 15.54
C HIS A 110 12.64 0.53 16.84
N ASN A 111 11.90 -0.03 17.80
CA ASN A 111 11.59 0.61 19.10
C ASN A 111 12.82 1.12 19.88
N VAL A 112 13.89 0.30 19.97
CA VAL A 112 15.11 0.63 20.73
C VAL A 112 16.15 1.33 19.85
N ARG A 113 16.36 0.86 18.61
CA ARG A 113 17.46 1.34 17.76
C ARG A 113 17.14 2.64 17.02
N ASN A 114 15.86 2.95 16.83
CA ASN A 114 15.42 4.14 16.10
C ASN A 114 14.20 4.79 16.77
N PRO A 115 14.36 5.30 18.01
CA PRO A 115 13.25 5.88 18.78
C PRO A 115 12.64 7.10 18.08
N GLY A 116 13.43 7.91 17.37
CA GLY A 116 12.90 9.08 16.65
C GLY A 116 11.90 8.72 15.55
N LEU A 117 12.06 7.56 14.89
CA LEU A 117 11.08 7.09 13.91
C LEU A 117 9.82 6.52 14.58
N VAL A 118 9.94 6.02 15.81
CA VAL A 118 8.80 5.56 16.63
C VAL A 118 7.94 6.75 17.03
N ASP A 119 8.54 7.85 17.48
CA ASP A 119 7.82 9.09 17.82
C ASP A 119 7.10 9.68 16.60
N LYS A 120 7.74 9.64 15.43
CA LYS A 120 7.12 10.04 14.16
C LYS A 120 5.92 9.15 13.83
N PHE A 121 6.08 7.83 13.92
CA PHE A 121 4.99 6.89 13.68
C PHE A 121 3.84 7.11 14.66
N ASP A 122 4.10 7.29 15.96
CA ASP A 122 3.05 7.58 16.95
C ASP A 122 2.26 8.83 16.59
N THR A 123 2.96 9.92 16.26
CA THR A 123 2.34 11.19 15.88
C THR A 123 1.47 11.05 14.63
N ASP A 124 2.02 10.42 13.58
CA ASP A 124 1.32 10.21 12.32
C ASP A 124 0.11 9.28 12.49
N PHE A 125 0.28 8.19 13.25
CA PHE A 125 -0.78 7.21 13.49
C PHE A 125 -1.90 7.78 14.36
N ARG A 126 -1.56 8.57 15.38
CA ARG A 126 -2.55 9.31 16.18
C ARG A 126 -3.38 10.26 15.31
N ARG A 127 -2.74 10.99 14.38
CA ARG A 127 -3.46 11.82 13.42
C ARG A 127 -4.31 10.99 12.45
N TYR A 128 -3.81 9.85 11.97
CA TYR A 128 -4.52 8.93 11.08
C TYR A 128 -5.81 8.37 11.70
N LEU A 129 -5.81 8.12 13.00
CA LEU A 129 -6.97 7.65 13.76
C LEU A 129 -7.98 8.75 14.10
N THR A 130 -7.52 9.98 14.35
CA THR A 130 -8.37 11.07 14.85
C THR A 130 -8.84 12.06 13.79
N ARG A 131 -8.22 12.07 12.61
CA ARG A 131 -8.65 12.94 11.50
C ARG A 131 -10.05 12.56 11.02
N LYS A 132 -10.78 13.54 10.49
CA LYS A 132 -12.06 13.31 9.81
C LYS A 132 -11.83 12.36 8.62
N ILE A 133 -12.81 11.49 8.38
CA ILE A 133 -12.82 10.53 7.28
C ILE A 133 -14.18 10.55 6.60
N GLY A 134 -14.20 10.39 5.28
CA GLY A 134 -15.40 10.14 4.49
C GLY A 134 -15.31 8.75 3.86
N PHE A 135 -16.45 8.08 3.73
CA PHE A 135 -16.60 6.77 3.08
C PHE A 135 -17.43 6.92 1.80
N GLU A 136 -17.34 5.94 0.91
CA GLU A 136 -18.19 5.82 -0.30
C GLU A 136 -18.26 7.11 -1.14
N SER A 137 -17.12 7.80 -1.27
CA SER A 137 -17.06 9.16 -1.78
C SER A 137 -16.68 9.22 -3.26
N VAL A 138 -17.33 10.12 -4.00
CA VAL A 138 -17.04 10.41 -5.41
C VAL A 138 -16.74 11.89 -5.59
N MET A 139 -15.69 12.20 -6.35
CA MET A 139 -15.32 13.58 -6.71
C MET A 139 -15.53 13.82 -8.20
N ARG A 140 -16.23 14.91 -8.54
CA ARG A 140 -16.41 15.37 -9.92
C ARG A 140 -15.97 16.81 -10.07
N ILE A 141 -15.00 17.06 -10.93
CA ILE A 141 -14.54 18.41 -11.27
C ILE A 141 -15.30 18.89 -12.51
N ARG A 142 -15.80 20.13 -12.45
CA ARG A 142 -16.45 20.82 -13.58
C ARG A 142 -15.62 22.05 -13.94
N CYS A 143 -15.55 22.36 -15.22
CA CYS A 143 -14.82 23.51 -15.73
C CYS A 143 -15.74 24.35 -16.64
N THR A 144 -15.37 25.62 -16.84
CA THR A 144 -16.09 26.54 -17.71
C THR A 144 -16.03 26.09 -19.16
N ARG A 145 -16.97 26.57 -19.98
CA ARG A 145 -17.04 26.23 -21.41
C ARG A 145 -15.70 26.52 -22.09
N GLY A 146 -15.20 25.54 -22.84
CA GLY A 146 -13.92 25.63 -23.55
C GLY A 146 -12.75 24.97 -22.83
N LEU A 147 -12.93 24.55 -21.57
CA LEU A 147 -11.96 23.76 -20.83
C LEU A 147 -12.38 22.28 -20.77
N SER A 148 -11.40 21.38 -20.71
CA SER A 148 -11.61 19.94 -20.53
C SER A 148 -10.55 19.35 -19.60
N ILE A 149 -10.93 18.31 -18.86
CA ILE A 149 -10.02 17.58 -17.99
C ILE A 149 -9.48 16.39 -18.77
N HIS A 150 -8.15 16.33 -18.93
CA HIS A 150 -7.51 15.28 -19.72
C HIS A 150 -6.97 14.12 -18.85
N THR A 151 -6.28 14.44 -17.75
CA THR A 151 -5.61 13.43 -16.92
C THR A 151 -5.80 13.73 -15.43
N PHE A 152 -6.10 12.69 -14.65
CA PHE A 152 -6.08 12.72 -13.18
C PHE A 152 -4.78 12.10 -12.69
N HIS A 153 -4.19 12.71 -11.66
CA HIS A 153 -2.92 12.28 -11.06
C HIS A 153 -3.12 11.85 -9.61
#